data_AF-A0A523IG90-F1
#
_entry.id   AF-A0A523IG90-F1
#
_cell.length_a   1.000
_cell.length_b   1.000
_cell.length_c   1.000
_cell.angle_alpha   90.00
_cell.angle_beta   90.00
_cell.angle_gamma   90.00
#
_symmetry.space_group_name_H-M   'P 1'
#
loop_
_entity.id
_entity.type
_entity.pdbx_description
1 polymer ?
#
loop_
_entity_poly.entity_id
_entity_poly.type
_entity_poly.pdbx_seq_one_letter_code
_entity_poly.pdbx_strand_id
1 'polypeptide(L)'
;MFKIIVHSASGEEELPDWPDIVNFFGDLLKPFCYFILTIIISFLPAIIYYYYSKNTSFTDPVFLLTTILGILYVPMGLIAVAMFNSLMVLSPHIIFPSIKRILSDYLIACLFLVVILAFEQIGKAVISKVNIPILGIPIYSFLILYFIAVEIRILGLIYYTNRRRLGWFQDDF
;
A
#
# COMPACT_ATOMS: atom_id res chain seq x y z
N MET A 1 -7.62 3.37 8.37
CA MET A 1 -6.35 3.06 7.66
C MET A 1 -5.43 4.28 7.53
N PHE A 2 -5.78 5.34 6.80
CA PHE A 2 -4.93 6.55 6.72
C PHE A 2 -4.64 7.21 8.08
N LYS A 3 -5.62 7.31 8.98
CA LYS A 3 -5.38 7.81 10.35
C LYS A 3 -4.32 7.02 11.11
N ILE A 4 -4.21 5.70 10.87
CA ILE A 4 -3.18 4.86 11.49
C ILE A 4 -1.79 5.23 10.93
N ILE A 5 -1.70 5.52 9.63
CA ILE A 5 -0.45 6.01 9.00
C ILE A 5 -0.06 7.34 9.61
N VAL A 6 -0.98 8.29 9.69
CA VAL A 6 -0.71 9.64 10.22
C VAL A 6 -0.33 9.58 11.70
N HIS A 7 -1.07 8.86 12.55
CA HIS A 7 -0.72 8.72 13.97
C HIS A 7 0.60 7.97 14.20
N SER A 8 0.86 6.88 13.45
CA SER A 8 2.14 6.17 13.53
C SER A 8 3.29 7.03 12.99
N ALA A 9 3.02 7.86 11.98
CA ALA A 9 3.95 8.84 11.42
C ALA A 9 4.21 10.03 12.35
N SER A 10 3.41 10.22 13.40
CA SER A 10 3.61 11.23 14.46
C SER A 10 4.45 10.69 15.63
N GLY A 11 4.61 9.37 15.74
CA GLY A 11 5.34 8.72 16.85
C GLY A 11 4.50 8.49 18.11
N GLU A 12 3.17 8.61 18.01
CA GLU A 12 2.26 8.30 19.12
C GLU A 12 2.01 6.78 19.19
N GLU A 13 2.21 6.18 20.36
CA GLU A 13 2.02 4.74 20.60
C GLU A 13 0.55 4.34 20.80
N GLU A 14 -0.33 5.32 21.01
CA GLU A 14 -1.75 5.10 21.26
C GLU A 14 -2.55 4.95 19.94
N LEU A 15 -3.51 4.02 19.94
CA LEU A 15 -4.45 3.88 18.84
C LEU A 15 -5.30 5.15 18.74
N PRO A 16 -5.52 5.71 17.53
CA PRO A 16 -6.36 6.89 17.40
C PRO A 16 -7.75 6.64 17.96
N ASP A 17 -8.30 7.61 18.68
CA ASP A 17 -9.68 7.61 19.13
C ASP A 17 -10.62 7.26 17.97
N TRP A 18 -11.68 6.51 18.28
CA TRP A 18 -12.69 6.15 17.29
C TRP A 18 -13.14 7.43 16.57
N PRO A 19 -13.10 7.46 15.23
CA PRO A 19 -13.49 8.66 14.51
C PRO A 19 -14.92 9.01 14.90
N ASP A 20 -15.13 10.21 15.42
CA ASP A 20 -16.46 10.80 15.52
C ASP A 20 -17.06 10.73 14.11
N ILE A 21 -17.99 9.79 13.88
CA ILE A 21 -18.50 9.44 12.55
C ILE A 21 -19.50 10.51 12.04
N VAL A 22 -19.22 11.78 12.32
CA VAL A 22 -20.08 12.91 11.98
C VAL A 22 -20.05 13.18 10.47
N ASN A 23 -18.92 12.87 9.80
CA ASN A 23 -18.78 12.96 8.34
C ASN A 23 -18.24 11.65 7.72
N PHE A 24 -19.05 10.59 7.73
CA PHE A 24 -18.72 9.28 7.12
C PHE A 24 -18.10 9.39 5.72
N PHE A 25 -18.60 10.29 4.88
CA PHE A 25 -18.09 10.51 3.52
C PHE A 25 -16.70 11.18 3.51
N GLY A 26 -16.42 12.12 4.41
CA GLY A 26 -15.12 12.80 4.46
C GLY A 26 -14.03 11.93 5.08
N ASP A 27 -14.37 11.22 6.15
CA ASP A 27 -13.39 10.56 7.01
C ASP A 27 -13.08 9.12 6.60
N LEU A 28 -13.99 8.45 5.87
CA LEU A 28 -13.80 7.07 5.41
C LEU A 28 -13.69 6.96 3.89
N LEU A 29 -14.58 7.61 3.12
CA LEU A 29 -14.62 7.44 1.67
C LEU A 29 -13.38 8.07 1.00
N LYS A 30 -12.99 9.29 1.40
CA LYS A 30 -11.86 9.98 0.77
C LYS A 30 -10.53 9.22 0.89
N PRO A 31 -10.12 8.74 2.09
CA PRO A 31 -8.91 7.92 2.20
C PRO A 31 -8.99 6.59 1.45
N PHE A 32 -10.17 5.97 1.41
CA PHE A 32 -10.40 4.74 0.66
C PHE A 32 -10.25 4.95 -0.85
N CYS A 33 -10.80 6.05 -1.38
CA CYS A 33 -10.60 6.46 -2.77
C CYS A 33 -9.13 6.70 -3.09
N TYR A 34 -8.39 7.39 -2.21
CA TYR A 34 -6.96 7.59 -2.40
C TYR A 34 -6.16 6.30 -2.38
N PHE A 35 -6.50 5.35 -1.52
CA PHE A 35 -5.91 4.03 -1.51
C PHE A 35 -6.12 3.31 -2.86
N ILE A 36 -7.37 3.23 -3.32
CA ILE A 36 -7.71 2.59 -4.60
C ILE A 36 -7.00 3.28 -5.78
N LEU A 37 -7.07 4.61 -5.86
CA LEU A 37 -6.48 5.37 -6.94
C LEU A 37 -4.95 5.24 -6.97
N THR A 38 -4.31 5.18 -5.80
CA THR A 38 -2.87 4.93 -5.70
C THR A 38 -2.51 3.57 -6.29
N ILE A 39 -3.27 2.51 -5.98
CA ILE A 39 -3.06 1.18 -6.56
C ILE A 39 -3.24 1.24 -8.09
N ILE A 40 -4.35 1.81 -8.56
CA ILE A 40 -4.64 1.90 -10.00
C ILE A 40 -3.52 2.64 -10.75
N ILE A 41 -3.08 3.79 -10.24
CA ILE A 41 -2.02 4.60 -10.85
C ILE A 41 -0.68 3.84 -10.84
N SER A 42 -0.37 3.14 -9.75
CA SER A 42 0.87 2.37 -9.61
C SER A 42 0.95 1.21 -10.61
N PHE A 43 -0.17 0.54 -10.88
CA PHE A 43 -0.24 -0.58 -11.83
C PHE A 43 -0.65 -0.17 -13.24
N LEU A 44 -0.86 1.12 -13.50
CA LEU A 44 -1.28 1.65 -14.80
C LEU A 44 -0.35 1.19 -15.96
N PRO A 45 0.98 1.17 -15.83
CA PRO A 45 1.86 0.66 -16.89
C PRO A 45 1.62 -0.82 -17.21
N ALA A 46 1.41 -1.66 -16.19
CA ALA A 46 1.14 -3.08 -16.35
C ALA A 46 -0.24 -3.32 -17.01
N ILE A 47 -1.26 -2.56 -16.60
CA ILE A 47 -2.62 -2.61 -17.16
C ILE A 47 -2.60 -2.22 -18.64
N ILE A 48 -1.93 -1.11 -18.99
CA ILE A 48 -1.79 -0.66 -20.38
C ILE A 48 -1.06 -1.73 -21.19
N TYR A 49 0.07 -2.23 -20.69
CA TYR A 49 0.85 -3.25 -21.41
C TYR A 49 0.02 -4.51 -21.68
N TYR A 50 -0.70 -5.01 -20.69
CA TYR A 50 -1.57 -6.18 -20.82
C TYR A 50 -2.69 -5.97 -21.85
N TYR A 51 -3.32 -4.79 -21.87
CA TYR A 51 -4.42 -4.51 -22.80
C TYR A 51 -3.95 -4.41 -24.26
N TYR A 52 -2.78 -3.81 -24.50
CA TYR A 52 -2.24 -3.67 -25.85
C TYR A 52 -1.51 -4.92 -26.36
N SER A 53 -0.94 -5.73 -25.47
CA SER A 53 -0.22 -6.93 -25.85
C SER A 53 -1.17 -8.11 -26.03
N LYS A 54 -1.59 -8.35 -27.28
CA LYS A 54 -2.53 -9.43 -27.64
C LYS A 54 -2.08 -10.86 -27.27
N ASN A 55 -0.79 -11.07 -26.96
CA ASN A 55 -0.19 -12.38 -26.63
C ASN A 55 0.65 -12.32 -25.33
N THR A 56 0.26 -11.49 -24.36
CA THR A 56 1.00 -11.44 -23.08
C THR A 56 0.79 -12.72 -22.28
N SER A 57 1.87 -13.44 -22.01
CA SER A 57 1.90 -14.49 -20.99
C SER A 57 2.24 -13.88 -19.62
N PHE A 58 1.85 -14.54 -18.53
CA PHE A 58 2.30 -14.18 -17.18
C PHE A 58 3.83 -14.25 -17.01
N THR A 59 4.53 -14.88 -17.95
CA THR A 59 5.99 -14.99 -18.00
C THR A 59 6.66 -13.92 -18.87
N ASP A 60 5.88 -13.01 -19.46
CA ASP A 60 6.43 -11.93 -20.29
C ASP A 60 7.33 -11.02 -19.42
N PRO A 61 8.62 -10.85 -19.78
CA PRO A 61 9.54 -10.03 -18.99
C PRO A 61 9.08 -8.58 -18.81
N VAL A 62 8.39 -7.99 -19.79
CA VAL A 62 7.94 -6.59 -19.72
C VAL A 62 6.73 -6.47 -18.79
N PHE A 63 5.82 -7.44 -18.82
CA PHE A 63 4.70 -7.50 -17.87
C PHE A 63 5.21 -7.72 -16.44
N LEU A 64 6.18 -8.61 -16.25
CA LEU A 64 6.79 -8.84 -14.94
C LEU A 64 7.49 -7.60 -14.41
N LEU A 65 8.27 -6.91 -15.25
CA LEU A 65 8.99 -5.70 -14.84
C LEU A 65 8.02 -4.58 -14.46
N THR A 66 6.97 -4.34 -15.25
CA THR A 66 5.96 -3.31 -14.94
C THR A 66 5.15 -3.66 -13.70
N THR A 67 4.87 -4.94 -13.46
CA THR A 67 4.20 -5.41 -12.23
C THR A 67 5.08 -5.21 -10.99
N ILE A 68 6.37 -5.59 -11.06
CA ILE A 68 7.33 -5.37 -9.97
C ILE A 68 7.47 -3.88 -9.66
N LEU A 69 7.55 -3.04 -10.69
CA LEU A 69 7.57 -1.59 -10.50
C LEU A 69 6.31 -1.10 -9.80
N GLY A 70 5.12 -1.58 -10.19
CA GLY A 70 3.86 -1.23 -9.51
C GLY A 70 3.86 -1.65 -8.04
N ILE A 71 4.29 -2.87 -7.73
CA ILE A 71 4.42 -3.38 -6.36
C ILE A 71 5.36 -2.50 -5.53
N LEU A 72 6.50 -2.12 -6.09
CA LEU A 72 7.46 -1.23 -5.44
C LEU A 72 6.99 0.22 -5.39
N TYR A 73 5.99 0.62 -6.18
CA TYR A 73 5.48 1.99 -6.20
C TYR A 73 4.37 2.22 -5.18
N VAL A 74 3.50 1.22 -5.00
CA VAL A 74 2.31 1.33 -4.12
C VAL A 74 2.66 1.75 -2.69
N PRO A 75 3.59 1.10 -1.95
CA PRO A 75 3.80 1.42 -0.55
C PRO A 75 4.28 2.86 -0.39
N MET A 76 5.22 3.29 -1.23
CA MET A 76 5.73 4.66 -1.20
C MET A 76 4.68 5.69 -1.66
N GLY A 77 3.89 5.35 -2.67
CA GLY A 77 2.78 6.17 -3.14
C GLY A 77 1.72 6.37 -2.07
N LEU A 78 1.40 5.32 -1.29
CA LEU A 78 0.44 5.40 -0.20
C LEU A 78 0.92 6.33 0.91
N ILE A 79 2.21 6.26 1.30
CA ILE A 79 2.78 7.19 2.27
C ILE A 79 2.72 8.62 1.71
N ALA A 80 3.12 8.84 0.45
CA ALA A 80 3.11 10.15 -0.16
C ALA A 80 1.70 10.77 -0.20
N VAL A 81 0.70 10.01 -0.65
CA VAL A 81 -0.69 10.49 -0.69
C VAL A 81 -1.25 10.68 0.72
N ALA A 82 -0.84 9.87 1.70
CA ALA A 82 -1.20 10.05 3.11
C ALA A 82 -0.64 11.34 3.70
N MET A 83 0.61 11.67 3.41
CA MET A 83 1.26 12.87 3.96
C MET A 83 0.81 14.15 3.26
N PHE A 84 0.63 14.12 1.95
CA PHE A 84 0.29 15.31 1.17
C PHE A 84 -1.20 15.47 0.87
N ASN A 85 -2.03 14.48 1.22
CA ASN A 85 -3.48 14.47 0.96
C ASN A 85 -3.83 14.77 -0.51
N SER A 86 -2.96 14.36 -1.44
CA SER A 86 -3.03 14.71 -2.87
C SER A 86 -2.46 13.61 -3.76
N LEU A 87 -3.16 13.28 -4.83
CA LEU A 87 -2.72 12.29 -5.83
C LEU A 87 -1.64 12.84 -6.78
N MET A 88 -1.46 14.17 -6.85
CA MET A 88 -0.42 14.78 -7.69
C MET A 88 0.99 14.37 -7.25
N VAL A 89 1.14 13.95 -5.99
CA VAL A 89 2.42 13.50 -5.42
C VAL A 89 2.82 12.12 -5.91
N LEU A 90 1.91 11.37 -6.55
CA LEU A 90 2.20 10.12 -7.25
C LEU A 90 2.97 10.32 -8.56
N SER A 91 3.67 11.44 -8.74
CA SER A 91 4.54 11.61 -9.88
C SER A 91 5.81 10.74 -9.73
N PRO A 92 6.26 10.06 -10.79
CA PRO A 92 7.46 9.21 -10.75
C PRO A 92 8.71 9.95 -10.26
N HIS A 93 8.78 11.25 -10.57
CA HIS A 93 9.87 12.14 -10.17
C HIS A 93 9.97 12.35 -8.66
N ILE A 94 8.88 12.16 -7.91
CA ILE A 94 8.89 12.24 -6.44
C ILE A 94 9.13 10.85 -5.85
N ILE A 95 8.41 9.84 -6.35
CA ILE A 95 8.41 8.50 -5.73
C ILE A 95 9.74 7.77 -5.94
N PHE A 96 10.31 7.75 -7.15
CA PHE A 96 11.54 6.99 -7.41
C PHE A 96 12.76 7.51 -6.63
N PRO A 97 13.03 8.82 -6.56
CA PRO A 97 14.11 9.33 -5.69
C PRO A 97 13.86 9.01 -4.23
N SER A 98 12.61 9.05 -3.79
CA SER A 98 12.25 8.75 -2.40
C SER A 98 12.53 7.29 -2.05
N ILE A 99 12.16 6.34 -2.92
CA ILE A 99 12.50 4.92 -2.77
C ILE A 99 14.02 4.73 -2.65
N LYS A 100 14.80 5.40 -3.51
CA LYS A 100 16.27 5.31 -3.49
C LYS A 100 16.89 5.84 -2.18
N ARG A 101 16.29 6.85 -1.56
CA ARG A 101 16.80 7.45 -0.31
C ARG A 101 16.61 6.56 0.93
N ILE A 102 15.62 5.66 0.90
CA ILE A 102 15.24 4.83 2.06
C ILE A 102 15.25 3.32 1.73
N LEU A 103 16.06 2.91 0.74
CA LEU A 103 16.00 1.58 0.14
C LEU A 103 16.10 0.44 1.18
N SER A 104 16.98 0.56 2.18
CA SER A 104 17.18 -0.49 3.21
C SER A 104 15.92 -0.78 4.01
N ASP A 105 15.25 0.27 4.46
CA ASP A 105 14.10 0.18 5.35
C ASP A 105 12.85 -0.13 4.52
N TYR A 106 12.83 0.38 3.28
CA TYR A 106 11.77 0.12 2.31
C TYR A 106 11.71 -1.35 1.86
N LEU A 107 12.85 -2.04 1.79
CA LEU A 107 12.87 -3.47 1.47
C LEU A 107 12.12 -4.31 2.51
N ILE A 108 12.07 -3.88 3.78
CA ILE A 108 11.31 -4.57 4.83
C ILE A 108 9.80 -4.46 4.56
N ALA A 109 9.30 -3.27 4.23
CA ALA A 109 7.90 -3.10 3.83
C ALA A 109 7.57 -3.92 2.57
N CYS A 110 8.43 -3.86 1.55
CA CYS A 110 8.22 -4.64 0.33
C CYS A 110 8.20 -6.14 0.61
N LEU A 111 9.10 -6.64 1.47
CA LEU A 111 9.12 -8.04 1.87
C LEU A 111 7.83 -8.44 2.58
N PHE A 112 7.34 -7.61 3.52
CA PHE A 112 6.11 -7.88 4.24
C PHE A 112 4.90 -7.89 3.29
N LEU A 113 4.83 -6.92 2.36
CA LEU A 113 3.80 -6.90 1.32
C LEU A 113 3.83 -8.17 0.44
N VAL A 114 5.00 -8.66 0.06
CA VAL A 114 5.13 -9.94 -0.67
C VAL A 114 4.63 -11.11 0.17
N VAL A 115 4.92 -11.15 1.47
CA VAL A 115 4.41 -12.18 2.39
C VAL A 115 2.89 -12.14 2.46
N ILE A 116 2.28 -10.94 2.53
CA ILE A 116 0.82 -10.79 2.52
C ILE A 116 0.24 -11.35 1.22
N LEU A 117 0.81 -10.99 0.06
CA LEU A 117 0.35 -11.49 -1.24
C LEU A 117 0.50 -13.02 -1.36
N ALA A 118 1.62 -13.58 -0.88
CA ALA A 118 1.83 -15.02 -0.87
C ALA A 118 0.81 -15.73 0.03
N PHE A 119 0.55 -15.18 1.22
CA PHE A 119 -0.46 -15.68 2.14
C PHE A 119 -1.86 -15.63 1.52
N GLU A 120 -2.16 -14.58 0.77
CA GLU A 120 -3.42 -14.39 0.06
C GLU A 120 -3.65 -15.48 -1.00
N GLN A 121 -2.60 -15.80 -1.76
CA GLN A 121 -2.65 -16.87 -2.76
C GLN A 121 -2.78 -18.26 -2.13
N ILE A 122 -2.08 -18.52 -1.03
CA ILE A 122 -2.18 -19.79 -0.28
C ILE A 122 -3.59 -19.94 0.31
N GLY A 123 -4.12 -18.89 0.94
CA GLY A 123 -5.45 -18.93 1.54
C GLY A 123 -6.54 -19.23 0.51
N LYS A 124 -6.51 -18.59 -0.66
CA LYS A 124 -7.40 -18.91 -1.79
C LYS A 124 -7.29 -20.37 -2.23
N ALA A 125 -6.07 -20.90 -2.33
CA ALA A 125 -5.83 -22.27 -2.74
C ALA A 125 -6.30 -23.31 -1.71
N VAL A 126 -6.23 -22.99 -0.42
CA VAL A 126 -6.73 -23.86 0.66
C VAL A 126 -8.25 -23.82 0.71
N ILE A 127 -8.87 -22.63 0.66
CA ILE A 127 -10.33 -22.47 0.68
C ILE A 127 -10.98 -23.14 -0.54
N SER A 128 -10.34 -23.10 -1.71
CA SER A 128 -10.89 -23.78 -2.90
C SER A 128 -10.83 -25.31 -2.82
N LYS A 129 -9.87 -25.87 -2.07
CA LYS A 129 -9.73 -27.32 -1.86
C LYS A 129 -10.58 -27.84 -0.70
N VAL A 130 -10.74 -27.04 0.34
CA VAL A 130 -11.48 -27.40 1.55
C VAL A 130 -12.89 -26.85 1.41
N ASN A 131 -13.85 -27.72 1.12
CA ASN A 131 -15.24 -27.39 0.81
C ASN A 131 -16.04 -26.90 2.04
N ILE A 132 -15.50 -25.93 2.80
CA ILE A 132 -16.11 -25.30 3.98
C ILE A 132 -16.40 -23.82 3.64
N PRO A 133 -17.40 -23.54 2.78
CA PRO A 133 -17.62 -22.22 2.20
C PRO A 133 -18.08 -21.15 3.20
N ILE A 134 -18.67 -21.51 4.35
CA ILE A 134 -19.38 -20.54 5.21
C ILE A 134 -18.51 -19.97 6.33
N LEU A 135 -17.62 -20.77 6.95
CA LEU A 135 -16.79 -20.32 8.07
C LEU A 135 -15.39 -19.86 7.65
N GLY A 136 -14.84 -20.39 6.55
CA GLY A 136 -13.49 -20.06 6.11
C GLY A 136 -13.34 -18.62 5.57
N ILE A 137 -14.36 -18.13 4.86
CA ILE A 137 -14.33 -16.80 4.22
C ILE A 137 -14.20 -15.66 5.23
N PRO A 138 -15.07 -15.51 6.25
CA PRO A 138 -14.97 -14.38 7.17
C PRO A 138 -13.68 -14.37 7.96
N ILE A 139 -13.23 -15.53 8.48
CA ILE A 139 -11.99 -15.65 9.25
C ILE A 139 -10.80 -15.21 8.38
N TYR A 140 -10.74 -15.69 7.14
CA TYR A 140 -9.71 -15.32 6.20
C TYR A 140 -9.73 -13.81 5.85
N SER A 141 -10.91 -13.22 5.65
CA SER A 141 -11.06 -11.79 5.41
C SER A 141 -10.56 -10.95 6.59
N PHE A 142 -10.90 -11.33 7.84
CA PHE A 142 -10.38 -10.65 9.02
C PHE A 142 -8.86 -10.72 9.11
N LEU A 143 -8.28 -11.86 8.75
CA LEU A 143 -6.85 -12.09 8.80
C LEU A 143 -6.09 -11.26 7.75
N ILE A 144 -6.63 -11.15 6.52
CA ILE A 144 -6.11 -10.22 5.51
C ILE A 144 -6.21 -8.77 5.97
N LEU A 145 -7.36 -8.35 6.51
CA LEU A 145 -7.53 -6.98 7.00
C LEU A 145 -6.52 -6.64 8.10
N TYR A 146 -6.24 -7.57 9.00
CA TYR A 146 -5.20 -7.44 10.01
C TYR A 146 -3.82 -7.25 9.37
N PHE A 147 -3.45 -8.09 8.41
CA PHE A 147 -2.17 -7.97 7.70
C PHE A 147 -2.02 -6.63 6.98
N ILE A 148 -3.06 -6.13 6.32
CA ILE A 148 -3.05 -4.81 5.69
C ILE A 148 -2.88 -3.71 6.75
N ALA A 149 -3.54 -3.83 7.92
CA ALA A 149 -3.37 -2.86 8.99
C ALA A 149 -1.94 -2.84 9.55
N VAL A 150 -1.29 -4.01 9.65
CA VAL A 150 0.12 -4.13 10.05
C VAL A 150 1.03 -3.49 9.01
N GLU A 151 0.83 -3.75 7.72
CA GLU A 151 1.60 -3.14 6.63
C GLU A 151 1.53 -1.61 6.68
N ILE A 152 0.32 -1.08 6.86
CA ILE A 152 0.07 0.36 7.01
C ILE A 152 0.82 0.95 8.20
N ARG A 153 0.87 0.23 9.32
CA ARG A 153 1.64 0.64 10.50
C ARG A 153 3.15 0.62 10.24
N ILE A 154 3.65 -0.41 9.56
CA ILE A 154 5.06 -0.50 9.13
C ILE A 154 5.42 0.68 8.22
N LEU A 155 4.56 1.01 7.25
CA LEU A 155 4.76 2.15 6.35
C LEU A 155 4.80 3.49 7.11
N GLY A 156 3.91 3.67 8.09
CA GLY A 156 3.93 4.84 8.97
C GLY A 156 5.23 4.96 9.78
N LEU A 157 5.71 3.86 10.35
CA LEU A 157 6.97 3.81 11.11
C LEU A 157 8.21 4.08 10.23
N ILE A 158 8.23 3.55 9.01
CA ILE A 158 9.31 3.81 8.05
C ILE A 158 9.37 5.29 7.70
N TYR A 159 8.21 5.91 7.46
CA TYR A 159 8.14 7.34 7.23
C TYR A 159 8.63 8.13 8.44
N TYR A 160 8.15 7.82 9.66
CA TYR A 160 8.56 8.51 10.88
C TYR A 160 10.07 8.48 11.07
N THR A 161 10.67 7.30 10.92
CA THR A 161 12.11 7.08 11.11
C THR A 161 12.95 7.76 10.03
N ASN A 162 12.43 7.85 8.80
CA ASN A 162 13.17 8.39 7.65
C ASN A 162 12.69 9.76 7.15
N ARG A 163 11.83 10.46 7.90
CA ARG A 163 11.23 11.74 7.46
C ARG A 163 12.27 12.77 7.00
N ARG A 164 13.39 12.86 7.73
CA ARG A 164 14.54 13.72 7.40
C ARG A 164 15.26 13.31 6.12
N ARG A 165 15.40 12.01 5.87
CA ARG A 165 16.03 11.49 4.65
C ARG A 165 15.14 11.68 3.43
N LEU A 166 13.82 11.58 3.62
CA LEU A 166 12.84 11.81 2.55
C LEU A 166 12.82 13.27 2.10
N GLY A 167 12.96 14.22 3.04
CA GLY A 167 13.07 15.65 2.74
C GLY A 167 11.85 16.21 1.99
N TRP A 168 10.68 15.62 2.23
CA TRP A 168 9.40 15.99 1.62
C TRP A 168 8.82 17.29 2.16
N PHE A 169 9.09 17.54 3.44
CA PHE A 169 8.83 18.82 4.10
C PHE A 169 10.22 19.35 4.46
N GLN A 170 10.62 20.49 3.88
CA GLN A 170 11.80 21.20 4.38
C GLN A 170 11.49 21.57 5.83
N ASP A 171 12.42 21.29 6.75
CA ASP A 171 12.26 21.61 8.17
C ASP A 171 12.01 23.13 8.33
N ASP A 172 10.75 23.55 8.46
CA ASP A 172 10.38 24.82 9.08
C ASP A 172 10.43 24.62 10.61
N PHE A 173 11.62 24.45 11.16
CA PHE A 173 11.97 24.71 12.57
C PHE A 173 13.45 25.04 12.73
#